data_AF-A0A2D6PCD0-F1
#
_entry.id   AF-A0A2D6PCD0-F1
#
_cell.length_a   1.000
_cell.length_b   1.000
_cell.length_c   1.000
_cell.angle_alpha   90.00
_cell.angle_beta   90.00
_cell.angle_gamma   90.00
#
_symmetry.space_group_name_H-M   'P 1'
#
loop_
_entity.id
_entity.type
_entity.pdbx_description
1 polymer ?
#
loop_
_entity_poly.entity_id
_entity_poly.type
_entity_poly.pdbx_seq_one_letter_code
_entity_poly.pdbx_strand_id
1 'polypeptide(L)'
;MDILNISIFGLITPLEIIYLAIVVIVIGYIFSGMFRVRPSSVRDITSRLRFDLGDFKLAVLVTAPAIVLHELSHKFVAMAFGFPAQFHIWGFGLLLALFLRVIGSPLIIIAPGYVGIPLVTDPTMYRLIAAAGPIINLILWISAFLILKF
;
A
#
# COMPACT_ATOMS: atom_id res chain seq x y z
N MET A 1 29.60 -19.68 -11.63
CA MET A 1 28.43 -18.77 -11.67
C MET A 1 28.54 -17.86 -10.47
N ASP A 2 28.95 -16.63 -10.72
CA ASP A 2 29.61 -15.76 -9.75
C ASP A 2 28.68 -15.23 -8.67
N ILE A 3 29.08 -15.49 -7.42
CA ILE A 3 28.52 -14.95 -6.17
C ILE A 3 28.83 -13.43 -6.06
N LEU A 4 29.51 -12.85 -7.06
CA LEU A 4 29.96 -11.46 -7.13
C LEU A 4 29.01 -10.52 -7.88
N ASN A 5 27.86 -10.99 -8.36
CA ASN A 5 26.79 -10.14 -8.93
C ASN A 5 25.71 -9.74 -7.90
N ILE A 6 25.96 -9.96 -6.61
CA ILE A 6 25.02 -9.64 -5.51
C ILE A 6 24.92 -8.12 -5.28
N SER A 7 25.88 -7.33 -5.76
CA SER A 7 25.78 -5.87 -5.81
C SER A 7 25.32 -5.44 -7.19
N ILE A 8 24.06 -5.03 -7.40
CA ILE A 8 23.56 -3.74 -8.01
C ILE A 8 22.01 -3.63 -8.02
N PHE A 9 21.24 -4.41 -7.23
CA PHE A 9 19.85 -4.02 -6.97
C PHE A 9 19.83 -3.02 -5.83
N GLY A 10 19.69 -1.73 -6.15
CA GLY A 10 19.49 -0.70 -5.12
C GLY A 10 18.35 -1.09 -4.18
N LEU A 11 18.47 -0.72 -2.90
CA LEU A 11 17.44 -0.95 -1.87
C LEU A 11 16.02 -0.65 -2.37
N ILE A 12 15.89 0.39 -3.17
CA ILE A 12 14.71 0.72 -3.97
C ILE A 12 15.20 1.24 -5.32
N THR A 13 14.65 0.72 -6.42
CA THR A 13 14.92 1.23 -7.76
C THR A 13 14.05 2.45 -8.09
N PRO A 14 14.47 3.34 -9.00
CA PRO A 14 13.64 4.48 -9.41
C PRO A 14 12.25 4.07 -9.94
N LEU A 15 12.17 2.92 -10.62
CA LEU A 15 10.91 2.38 -11.12
C LEU A 15 9.97 1.97 -9.98
N GLU A 16 10.49 1.36 -8.92
CA GLU A 16 9.70 1.04 -7.73
C GLU A 16 9.17 2.29 -7.03
N ILE A 17 9.94 3.38 -7.00
CA ILE A 17 9.47 4.67 -6.46
C ILE A 17 8.29 5.17 -7.27
N ILE A 18 8.38 5.13 -8.60
CA ILE A 18 7.29 5.50 -9.51
C ILE A 18 6.07 4.60 -9.26
N TYR A 19 6.29 3.30 -9.11
CA TYR A 19 5.21 2.34 -8.88
C TYR A 19 4.50 2.56 -7.54
N LEU A 20 5.25 2.78 -6.46
CA LEU A 20 4.71 3.13 -5.16
C LEU A 20 3.95 4.47 -5.23
N ALA A 21 4.49 5.47 -5.93
CA ALA A 21 3.82 6.75 -6.11
C ALA A 21 2.47 6.60 -6.85
N ILE A 22 2.43 5.82 -7.93
CA ILE A 22 1.19 5.50 -8.66
C ILE A 22 0.18 4.84 -7.73
N VAL A 23 0.60 3.81 -6.98
CA VAL A 23 -0.27 3.11 -6.03
C VAL A 23 -0.81 4.07 -4.98
N VAL A 24 0.04 4.91 -4.37
CA VAL A 24 -0.37 5.89 -3.37
C VAL A 24 -1.41 6.87 -3.93
N ILE A 25 -1.21 7.36 -5.16
CA ILE A 25 -2.14 8.29 -5.80
C ILE A 25 -3.48 7.60 -6.10
N VAL A 26 -3.44 6.42 -6.71
CA VAL A 26 -4.66 5.68 -7.10
C VAL A 26 -5.45 5.25 -5.87
N ILE A 27 -4.78 4.72 -4.85
CA ILE A 27 -5.43 4.32 -3.60
C ILE A 27 -5.95 5.53 -2.83
N GLY A 28 -5.18 6.61 -2.76
CA GLY A 28 -5.65 7.88 -2.20
C GLY A 28 -6.91 8.39 -2.88
N TYR A 29 -7.01 8.25 -4.21
CA TYR A 29 -8.23 8.59 -4.96
C TYR A 29 -9.39 7.65 -4.63
N ILE A 30 -9.15 6.34 -4.55
CA ILE A 30 -10.17 5.34 -4.20
C ILE A 30 -10.77 5.65 -2.82
N PHE A 31 -9.94 5.98 -1.83
CA PHE A 31 -10.39 6.33 -0.49
C PHE A 31 -10.81 7.80 -0.31
N SER A 32 -10.56 8.67 -1.30
CA SER A 32 -11.03 10.05 -1.25
C SER A 32 -12.55 10.10 -1.11
N GLY A 33 -13.05 10.89 -0.16
CA GLY A 33 -14.47 10.98 0.16
C GLY A 33 -15.04 9.84 1.02
N MET A 34 -14.25 8.80 1.35
CA MET A 34 -14.55 7.84 2.43
C MET A 34 -14.18 8.44 3.80
N PHE A 35 -13.02 9.11 3.85
CA PHE A 35 -12.61 9.92 5.00
C PHE A 35 -13.01 11.37 4.72
N ARG A 36 -14.06 11.88 5.39
CA ARG A 36 -14.57 13.23 5.16
C ARG A 36 -14.22 14.15 6.32
N VAL A 37 -13.59 15.29 6.01
CA VAL A 37 -13.13 16.24 7.04
C VAL A 37 -14.29 16.95 7.75
N ARG A 38 -15.42 17.20 7.06
CA ARG A 38 -16.69 17.69 7.67
C ARG A 38 -17.83 17.64 6.65
N PRO A 39 -18.90 16.85 6.83
CA PRO A 39 -20.07 16.93 5.94
C PRO A 39 -20.87 18.21 6.24
N SER A 40 -20.88 19.16 5.32
CA SER A 40 -21.55 20.46 5.47
C SER A 40 -23.02 20.48 5.02
N SER A 41 -23.47 19.49 4.22
CA SER A 41 -24.82 19.45 3.65
C SER A 41 -25.31 18.03 3.36
N VAL A 42 -26.64 17.81 3.38
CA VAL A 42 -27.29 16.55 2.95
C VAL A 42 -26.93 16.17 1.50
N ARG A 43 -26.66 17.17 0.65
CA ARG A 43 -26.22 16.96 -0.74
C ARG A 43 -24.80 16.40 -0.82
N ASP A 44 -23.95 16.71 0.16
CA ASP A 44 -22.58 16.18 0.27
C ASP A 44 -22.60 14.71 0.69
N ILE A 45 -23.64 14.27 1.43
CA ILE A 45 -23.87 12.84 1.76
C ILE A 45 -24.12 12.04 0.48
N THR A 46 -24.91 12.58 -0.45
CA THR A 46 -25.31 11.91 -1.69
C THR A 46 -24.21 11.84 -2.75
N SER A 47 -23.28 12.81 -2.80
CA SER A 47 -22.26 12.85 -3.86
C SER A 47 -20.98 12.08 -3.52
N ARG A 48 -21.08 10.77 -3.26
CA ARG A 48 -19.91 9.89 -2.99
C ARG A 48 -18.83 9.93 -4.07
N LEU A 49 -19.14 10.37 -5.29
CA LEU A 49 -18.21 10.39 -6.44
C LEU A 49 -17.58 11.77 -6.69
N ARG A 50 -17.93 12.80 -5.91
CA ARG A 50 -17.30 14.11 -6.06
C ARG A 50 -15.89 14.09 -5.50
N PHE A 51 -14.94 14.55 -6.31
CA PHE A 51 -13.56 14.72 -5.89
C PHE A 51 -13.42 16.01 -5.09
N ASP A 52 -12.92 15.89 -3.86
CA ASP A 52 -12.48 17.00 -3.02
C ASP A 52 -10.98 16.84 -2.72
N LEU A 53 -10.23 17.93 -2.90
CA LEU A 53 -8.77 17.89 -2.73
C LEU A 53 -8.36 17.73 -1.26
N GLY A 54 -9.17 18.23 -0.32
CA GLY A 54 -8.95 18.05 1.12
C GLY A 54 -9.12 16.59 1.54
N ASP A 55 -10.23 15.98 1.14
CA ASP A 55 -10.50 14.56 1.39
C ASP A 55 -9.45 13.66 0.71
N PHE A 56 -9.00 13.99 -0.50
CA PHE A 56 -7.91 13.28 -1.17
C PHE A 56 -6.59 13.38 -0.41
N LYS A 57 -6.20 14.60 0.04
CA LYS A 57 -4.97 14.79 0.83
C LYS A 57 -5.01 13.99 2.13
N LEU A 58 -6.13 14.00 2.84
CA LEU A 58 -6.31 13.19 4.05
C LEU A 58 -6.21 11.69 3.74
N ALA A 59 -6.89 11.23 2.68
CA ALA A 59 -6.83 9.84 2.26
C ALA A 59 -5.40 9.39 1.93
N VAL A 60 -4.64 10.18 1.17
CA VAL A 60 -3.23 9.92 0.88
C VAL A 60 -2.40 9.91 2.17
N LEU A 61 -2.57 10.88 3.06
CA LEU A 61 -1.79 10.97 4.30
C LEU A 61 -1.97 9.73 5.19
N VAL A 62 -3.18 9.18 5.24
CA VAL A 62 -3.49 7.98 6.02
C VAL A 62 -3.05 6.70 5.30
N THR A 63 -3.33 6.58 4.00
CA THR A 63 -3.13 5.32 3.25
C THR A 63 -1.69 5.12 2.77
N ALA A 64 -0.98 6.19 2.42
CA ALA A 64 0.40 6.12 1.94
C ALA A 64 1.36 5.40 2.90
N PRO A 65 1.46 5.77 4.20
CA PRO A 65 2.34 5.07 5.12
C PRO A 65 1.94 3.60 5.30
N ALA A 66 0.63 3.32 5.36
CA ALA A 66 0.11 1.96 5.51
C ALA A 66 0.47 1.05 4.33
N ILE A 67 0.53 1.57 3.09
CA ILE A 67 0.81 0.75 1.92
C ILE A 67 2.31 0.68 1.65
N VAL A 68 2.99 1.83 1.67
CA VAL A 68 4.42 1.91 1.37
C VAL A 68 5.22 1.11 2.39
N LEU A 69 4.95 1.28 3.69
CA LEU A 69 5.68 0.54 4.71
C LEU A 69 5.34 -0.94 4.68
N HIS A 70 4.09 -1.32 4.39
CA HIS A 70 3.68 -2.72 4.25
C HIS A 70 4.48 -3.46 3.18
N GLU A 71 4.50 -2.93 1.97
CA GLU A 71 5.21 -3.55 0.84
C GLU A 71 6.73 -3.51 1.04
N LEU A 72 7.27 -2.39 1.54
CA LEU A 72 8.70 -2.29 1.84
C LEU A 72 9.13 -3.24 2.96
N SER A 73 8.25 -3.55 3.93
CA SER A 73 8.57 -4.51 4.98
C SER A 73 8.72 -5.93 4.45
N HIS A 74 7.83 -6.37 3.55
CA HIS A 74 8.01 -7.65 2.84
C HIS A 74 9.35 -7.68 2.08
N LYS A 75 9.66 -6.61 1.36
CA LYS A 75 10.90 -6.46 0.59
C LYS A 75 12.14 -6.52 1.48
N PHE A 76 12.20 -5.69 2.51
CA PHE A 76 13.38 -5.58 3.37
C PHE A 76 13.62 -6.84 4.19
N VAL A 77 12.56 -7.50 4.68
CA VAL A 77 12.71 -8.80 5.37
C VAL A 77 13.22 -9.87 4.41
N ALA A 78 12.72 -9.92 3.17
CA ALA A 78 13.24 -10.83 2.15
C ALA A 78 14.71 -10.57 1.81
N MET A 79 15.09 -9.30 1.63
CA MET A 79 16.48 -8.88 1.38
C MET A 79 17.39 -9.18 2.58
N ALA A 80 16.90 -9.03 3.80
CA ALA A 80 17.64 -9.39 5.01
C ALA A 80 17.94 -10.90 5.10
N PHE A 81 17.07 -11.75 4.55
CA PHE A 81 17.32 -13.18 4.38
C PHE A 81 18.17 -13.51 3.13
N GLY A 82 18.62 -12.51 2.37
CA GLY A 82 19.47 -12.68 1.19
C GLY A 82 18.70 -12.93 -0.12
N PHE A 83 17.38 -12.77 -0.14
CA PHE A 83 16.59 -12.92 -1.36
C PHE A 83 16.50 -11.59 -2.14
N PRO A 84 16.69 -11.60 -3.47
CA PRO A 84 16.34 -10.44 -4.29
C PRO A 84 14.83 -10.22 -4.21
N ALA A 85 14.42 -8.97 -4.03
CA ALA A 85 13.01 -8.61 -3.91
C ALA A 85 12.74 -7.31 -4.67
N GLN A 86 11.61 -7.23 -5.37
CA GLN A 86 11.22 -6.04 -6.14
C GLN A 86 9.70 -5.82 -6.07
N PHE A 87 9.30 -4.57 -5.83
CA PHE A 87 7.90 -4.18 -5.83
C PHE A 87 7.37 -4.03 -7.26
N HIS A 88 6.19 -4.60 -7.51
CA HIS A 88 5.48 -4.53 -8.77
C HIS A 88 4.04 -4.07 -8.56
N ILE A 89 3.53 -3.26 -9.49
CA ILE A 89 2.11 -2.94 -9.53
C ILE A 89 1.32 -4.13 -10.05
N TRP A 90 0.19 -4.41 -9.41
CA TRP A 90 -0.80 -5.33 -9.97
C TRP A 90 -1.92 -4.54 -10.66
N GLY A 91 -1.72 -4.26 -11.95
CA GLY A 91 -2.59 -3.35 -12.71
C GLY A 91 -4.07 -3.79 -12.72
N PHE A 92 -4.33 -5.10 -12.80
CA PHE A 92 -5.70 -5.62 -12.75
C PHE A 92 -6.37 -5.33 -11.40
N GLY A 93 -5.66 -5.53 -10.29
CA GLY A 93 -6.18 -5.26 -8.95
C GLY A 93 -6.50 -3.78 -8.73
N LEU A 94 -5.63 -2.88 -9.22
CA LEU A 94 -5.91 -1.44 -9.19
C LEU A 94 -7.09 -1.04 -10.08
N LEU A 95 -7.17 -1.57 -11.30
CA LEU A 95 -8.29 -1.30 -12.21
C LEU A 95 -9.62 -1.79 -11.64
N LEU A 96 -9.63 -2.98 -11.03
CA LEU A 96 -10.81 -3.52 -10.36
C LEU A 96 -11.23 -2.61 -9.20
N ALA A 97 -10.29 -2.19 -8.35
CA ALA A 97 -10.58 -1.30 -7.23
C ALA A 97 -11.14 0.05 -7.70
N LEU A 98 -10.57 0.61 -8.77
CA LEU A 98 -11.04 1.85 -9.39
C LEU A 98 -12.43 1.69 -10.00
N PHE A 99 -12.67 0.58 -10.71
CA PHE A 99 -13.99 0.27 -11.27
C PHE A 99 -15.05 0.17 -10.16
N LEU A 100 -14.77 -0.56 -9.08
CA LEU A 100 -15.66 -0.69 -7.92
C LEU A 100 -15.95 0.68 -7.27
N ARG A 101 -14.94 1.56 -7.21
CA ARG A 101 -15.10 2.93 -6.72
C ARG A 101 -16.05 3.75 -7.61
N VAL A 102 -15.87 3.69 -8.93
CA VAL A 102 -16.65 4.45 -9.91
C VAL A 102 -18.11 4.05 -9.92
N ILE A 103 -18.42 2.75 -9.82
CA ILE A 103 -19.80 2.28 -9.74
C ILE A 103 -20.45 2.50 -8.35
N GLY A 104 -19.70 3.08 -7.40
CA GLY A 104 -20.18 3.33 -6.04
C GLY A 104 -20.43 2.07 -5.22
N SER A 105 -19.70 0.98 -5.50
CA SER A 105 -19.84 -0.28 -4.78
C SER A 105 -19.63 -0.08 -3.27
N PRO A 106 -20.48 -0.67 -2.41
CA PRO A 106 -20.25 -0.65 -0.97
C PRO A 106 -19.05 -1.50 -0.55
N LEU A 107 -18.60 -2.42 -1.42
CA LEU A 107 -17.46 -3.28 -1.21
C LEU A 107 -16.37 -2.96 -2.24
N ILE A 108 -15.18 -2.60 -1.75
CA ILE A 108 -14.01 -2.30 -2.58
C ILE A 108 -12.97 -3.38 -2.32
N ILE A 109 -12.66 -4.19 -3.32
CA ILE A 109 -11.54 -5.14 -3.30
C ILE A 109 -10.32 -4.39 -3.79
N ILE A 110 -9.26 -4.38 -2.98
CA ILE A 110 -8.05 -3.62 -3.25
C ILE A 110 -6.87 -4.57 -3.25
N ALA A 111 -6.16 -4.61 -4.36
CA ALA A 111 -4.91 -5.34 -4.48
C ALA A 111 -3.93 -4.48 -5.30
N PRO A 112 -3.10 -3.67 -4.62
CA PRO A 112 -2.38 -2.57 -5.27
C PRO A 112 -1.14 -3.06 -6.03
N GLY A 113 -0.48 -4.08 -5.51
CA GLY A 113 0.79 -4.56 -5.97
C GLY A 113 1.23 -5.77 -5.18
N TYR A 114 2.45 -6.22 -5.45
CA TYR A 114 3.08 -7.30 -4.72
C TYR A 114 4.60 -7.14 -4.77
N VAL A 115 5.28 -7.68 -3.76
CA VAL A 115 6.74 -7.85 -3.79
C VAL A 115 7.05 -9.20 -4.42
N GLY A 116 7.68 -9.16 -5.60
CA GLY A 116 8.19 -10.34 -6.27
C GLY A 116 9.45 -10.83 -5.57
N ILE A 117 9.42 -12.07 -5.09
CA ILE A 117 10.49 -12.75 -4.36
C ILE A 117 10.65 -14.14 -5.01
N PRO A 118 11.88 -14.66 -5.18
CA PRO A 118 12.08 -16.03 -5.66
C PRO A 118 11.49 -17.05 -4.68
N LEU A 119 11.44 -18.32 -5.09
CA LEU A 119 10.94 -19.40 -4.25
C LEU A 119 11.75 -19.49 -2.94
N VAL A 120 11.06 -19.29 -1.82
CA VAL A 120 11.61 -19.48 -0.48
C VAL A 120 11.23 -20.87 0.01
N THR A 121 12.21 -21.77 0.12
CA THR A 121 11.99 -23.16 0.54
C THR A 121 11.92 -23.32 2.05
N ASP A 122 12.56 -22.43 2.81
CA ASP A 122 12.47 -22.43 4.27
C ASP A 122 11.10 -21.89 4.74
N PRO A 123 10.28 -22.71 5.40
CA PRO A 123 8.93 -22.30 5.79
C PRO A 123 8.91 -21.17 6.82
N THR A 124 9.95 -21.06 7.66
CA THR A 124 10.04 -20.03 8.70
C THR A 124 10.32 -18.67 8.08
N MET A 125 11.30 -18.58 7.18
CA MET A 125 11.60 -17.37 6.42
C MET A 125 10.39 -16.93 5.59
N TYR A 126 9.73 -17.86 4.89
CA TYR A 126 8.53 -17.55 4.13
C TYR A 126 7.43 -16.92 4.99
N ARG A 127 7.15 -17.50 6.16
CA ARG A 127 6.15 -16.97 7.11
C ARG A 127 6.54 -15.61 7.66
N LEU A 128 7.82 -15.40 8.00
CA LEU A 128 8.31 -14.12 8.51
C LEU A 128 8.24 -13.02 7.44
N ILE A 129 8.61 -13.34 6.20
CA ILE A 129 8.44 -12.44 5.06
C ILE A 129 6.96 -12.10 4.90
N ALA A 130 6.06 -13.10 4.85
CA ALA A 130 4.62 -12.87 4.68
C ALA A 130 3.96 -12.14 5.87
N ALA A 131 4.51 -12.23 7.07
CA ALA A 131 4.01 -11.51 8.25
C ALA A 131 4.52 -10.07 8.35
N ALA A 132 5.64 -9.73 7.69
CA ALA A 132 6.29 -8.43 7.82
C ALA A 132 5.36 -7.23 7.51
N GLY A 133 4.64 -7.29 6.40
CA GLY A 133 3.66 -6.27 6.01
C GLY A 133 2.50 -6.11 7.00
N PRO A 134 1.79 -7.20 7.38
CA PRO A 134 0.76 -7.14 8.41
C PRO A 134 1.27 -6.61 9.76
N ILE A 135 2.47 -7.01 10.18
CA ILE A 135 3.08 -6.56 11.44
C ILE A 135 3.35 -5.05 11.41
N ILE A 136 3.89 -4.51 10.32
CA ILE A 136 4.16 -3.06 10.26
C ILE A 136 2.86 -2.24 10.30
N ASN A 137 1.78 -2.74 9.68
CA ASN A 137 0.47 -2.10 9.76
C ASN A 137 -0.14 -2.16 11.16
N LEU A 138 0.06 -3.28 11.87
CA LEU A 138 -0.33 -3.39 13.27
C LEU A 138 0.44 -2.38 14.14
N ILE A 139 1.74 -2.22 13.92
CA ILE A 139 2.57 -1.23 14.63
C ILE A 139 2.08 0.19 14.34
N LEU A 140 1.79 0.52 13.08
CA LEU A 140 1.25 1.84 12.70
C LEU A 140 -0.09 2.11 13.41
N TRP A 141 -0.98 1.12 13.44
CA TRP A 141 -2.26 1.23 14.12
C TRP A 141 -2.10 1.43 15.63
N ILE A 142 -1.28 0.62 16.31
CA ILE A 142 -1.01 0.76 17.75
C ILE A 142 -0.42 2.14 18.05
N SER A 143 0.54 2.58 17.24
CA SER A 143 1.20 3.88 17.41
C SER A 143 0.20 5.03 17.28
N ALA A 144 -0.61 5.02 16.23
CA ALA A 144 -1.67 6.03 16.03
C ALA A 144 -2.70 6.00 17.16
N PHE A 145 -3.13 4.81 17.59
CA PHE A 145 -4.07 4.64 18.69
C PHE A 145 -3.52 5.21 20.01
N LEU A 146 -2.26 4.95 20.34
CA LEU A 146 -1.64 5.47 21.56
C LEU A 146 -1.45 6.99 21.52
N ILE A 147 -1.06 7.54 20.36
CA ILE A 147 -0.83 8.99 20.22
C ILE A 147 -2.15 9.77 20.26
N LEU A 148 -3.21 9.28 19.62
CA LEU A 148 -4.50 9.99 19.50
C LEU A 148 -5.45 9.79 20.68
N LYS A 149 -5.13 8.87 21.60
CA LYS A 149 -5.95 8.61 22.80
C LYS A 149 -5.80 9.69 23.88
N PHE A 150 -4.79 10.56 23.76
CA PHE A 150 -4.53 11.70 24.64
C PHE A 150 -4.72 13.01 23.88
#